data_AF-A0A0W0G2A0-F1
#
_entry.id   AF-A0A0W0G2A0-F1
#
_cell.length_a   1.000
_cell.length_b   1.000
_cell.length_c   1.000
_cell.angle_alpha   90.00
_cell.angle_beta   90.00
_cell.angle_gamma   90.00
#
_symmetry.space_group_name_H-M   'P 1'
#
loop_
_entity.id
_entity.type
_entity.pdbx_description
1 polymer ?
#
loop_
_entity_poly.entity_id
_entity_poly.type
_entity_poly.pdbx_seq_one_letter_code
_entity_poly.pdbx_strand_id
1 'polypeptide(L)'
;MSPKATSEKQVSQDTELVVILNKLEEASSQTQSSLRRSAQLALGIYYRSPQLPAFKALARESCEAVFTVLVAQGRVDDETLAASSKDFRYSNKVHHLQDKLQEIDTFATTFASRSRLATFFRGFSDTSRINDYRKFTQDFILDGDFRPKCPPIKEKKWNKHKFSSNIDDGAMTRQSAILSNRSKLSTARRT
;
A
#
# COMPACT_ATOMS: atom_id res chain seq x y z
N MET A 1 -23.42 -15.98 -23.96
CA MET A 1 -22.06 -15.44 -24.09
C MET A 1 -21.90 -14.35 -23.05
N SER A 2 -21.17 -14.63 -21.96
CA SER A 2 -20.99 -13.68 -20.86
C SER A 2 -19.89 -12.66 -21.19
N PRO A 3 -20.08 -11.36 -20.87
CA PRO A 3 -19.05 -10.36 -21.11
C PRO A 3 -17.90 -10.46 -20.10
N LYS A 4 -16.73 -10.11 -20.63
CA LYS A 4 -15.38 -10.35 -20.16
C LYS A 4 -15.05 -9.47 -18.94
N ALA A 5 -14.93 -10.06 -17.75
CA ALA A 5 -14.52 -9.40 -16.50
C ALA A 5 -13.02 -9.02 -16.43
N THR A 6 -12.41 -8.62 -17.55
CA THR A 6 -10.96 -8.32 -17.62
C THR A 6 -10.62 -6.83 -17.54
N SER A 7 -11.60 -5.92 -17.67
CA SER A 7 -11.32 -4.48 -17.78
C SER A 7 -11.05 -3.81 -16.42
N GLU A 8 -11.87 -4.07 -15.40
CA GLU A 8 -11.76 -3.37 -14.11
C GLU A 8 -10.50 -3.73 -13.32
N LYS A 9 -10.07 -4.99 -13.39
CA LYS A 9 -8.89 -5.47 -12.66
C LYS A 9 -7.57 -4.92 -13.19
N GLN A 10 -7.51 -4.59 -14.48
CA GLN A 10 -6.31 -4.01 -15.08
C GLN A 10 -6.22 -2.51 -14.77
N VAL A 11 -7.33 -1.79 -14.83
CA VAL A 11 -7.41 -0.36 -14.47
C VAL A 11 -7.07 -0.11 -13.00
N SER A 12 -7.49 -1.00 -12.09
CA SER A 12 -7.17 -0.87 -10.67
C SER A 12 -5.68 -1.11 -10.37
N GLN A 13 -5.05 -2.08 -11.04
CA GLN A 13 -3.62 -2.37 -10.89
C GLN A 13 -2.72 -1.26 -11.40
N ASP A 14 -3.10 -0.58 -12.48
CA ASP A 14 -2.35 0.55 -13.01
C ASP A 14 -2.46 1.77 -12.09
N THR A 15 -3.63 1.98 -11.47
CA THR A 15 -3.85 3.09 -10.52
C THR A 15 -3.05 2.90 -9.23
N GLU A 16 -3.00 1.68 -8.70
CA GLU A 16 -2.22 1.35 -7.49
C GLU A 16 -0.72 1.58 -7.71
N LEU A 17 -0.19 1.15 -8.86
CA LEU A 17 1.22 1.34 -9.20
C LEU A 17 1.57 2.83 -9.32
N VAL A 18 0.68 3.66 -9.88
CA VAL A 18 0.89 5.12 -9.94
C VAL A 18 1.00 5.72 -8.54
N VAL A 19 0.16 5.32 -7.60
CA VAL A 19 0.22 5.79 -6.21
C VAL A 19 1.55 5.41 -5.56
N ILE A 20 1.99 4.16 -5.77
CA ILE A 20 3.28 3.66 -5.28
C ILE A 20 4.42 4.52 -5.83
N LEU A 21 4.49 4.71 -7.14
CA LEU A 21 5.55 5.47 -7.79
C LEU A 21 5.60 6.91 -7.30
N ASN A 22 4.45 7.59 -7.23
CA ASN A 22 4.38 8.97 -6.72
C ASN A 22 4.92 9.08 -5.28
N LYS A 23 4.60 8.10 -4.42
CA LYS A 23 5.09 8.08 -3.04
C LYS A 23 6.59 7.80 -2.94
N LEU A 24 7.11 6.93 -3.81
CA LEU A 24 8.55 6.69 -3.90
C LEU A 24 9.29 7.93 -4.43
N GLU A 25 8.74 8.63 -5.41
CA GLU A 25 9.33 9.86 -5.94
C GLU A 25 9.39 10.96 -4.87
N GLU A 26 8.32 11.14 -4.11
CA GLU A 26 8.27 12.02 -2.95
C GLU A 26 9.38 11.67 -1.94
N ALA A 27 9.46 10.39 -1.54
CA ALA A 27 10.47 9.92 -0.59
C ALA A 27 11.91 10.06 -1.13
N SER A 28 12.11 9.90 -2.43
CA SER A 28 13.42 10.05 -3.09
C SER A 28 13.90 11.50 -3.16
N SER A 29 12.95 12.45 -3.15
CA SER A 29 13.18 13.89 -3.24
C SER A 29 13.39 14.54 -1.87
N GLN A 30 12.91 13.90 -0.79
CA GLN A 30 13.09 14.37 0.58
C GLN A 30 14.53 14.16 1.07
N THR A 31 15.22 15.24 1.41
CA THR A 31 16.64 15.21 1.84
C THR A 31 16.88 14.41 3.13
N GLN A 32 15.90 14.36 4.04
CA GLN A 32 16.02 13.74 5.37
C GLN A 32 15.33 12.37 5.49
N SER A 33 14.80 11.81 4.40
CA SER A 33 14.14 10.49 4.47
C SER A 33 15.17 9.38 4.65
N SER A 34 15.02 8.58 5.72
CA SER A 34 15.79 7.35 5.95
C SER A 34 15.62 6.31 4.84
N LEU A 35 14.56 6.43 4.05
CA LEU A 35 14.22 5.53 2.94
C LEU A 35 14.54 6.11 1.57
N ARG A 36 15.14 7.32 1.52
CA ARG A 36 15.48 8.01 0.28
C ARG A 36 16.27 7.12 -0.68
N ARG A 37 17.32 6.46 -0.17
CA ARG A 37 18.18 5.59 -0.99
C ARG A 37 17.43 4.36 -1.51
N SER A 38 16.65 3.70 -0.66
CA SER A 38 15.82 2.56 -1.07
C SER A 38 14.80 2.95 -2.15
N ALA A 39 14.17 4.12 -2.02
CA ALA A 39 13.24 4.65 -3.03
C ALA A 39 13.96 4.92 -4.36
N GLN A 40 15.14 5.55 -4.34
CA GLN A 40 15.95 5.80 -5.54
C GLN A 40 16.35 4.50 -6.25
N LEU A 41 16.77 3.48 -5.49
CA LEU A 41 17.15 2.18 -6.04
C LEU A 41 15.94 1.48 -6.69
N ALA A 42 14.80 1.42 -6.00
CA ALA A 42 13.58 0.81 -6.54
C ALA A 42 13.10 1.52 -7.82
N LEU A 43 13.06 2.86 -7.82
CA LEU A 43 12.73 3.66 -9.00
C LEU A 43 13.72 3.41 -10.15
N GLY A 44 15.02 3.36 -9.85
CA GLY A 44 16.05 3.07 -10.86
C GLY A 44 15.88 1.68 -11.51
N ILE A 45 15.53 0.66 -10.72
CA ILE A 45 15.19 -0.68 -11.22
C ILE A 45 13.94 -0.61 -12.10
N TYR A 46 12.90 0.08 -11.64
CA TYR A 46 11.64 0.29 -12.37
C TYR A 46 11.84 0.95 -13.73
N TYR A 47 12.54 2.09 -13.77
CA TYR A 47 12.73 2.85 -15.01
C TYR A 47 13.62 2.16 -16.04
N ARG A 48 14.50 1.24 -15.63
CA ARG A 48 15.26 0.38 -16.56
C ARG A 48 14.48 -0.86 -17.03
N SER A 49 13.46 -1.28 -16.30
CA SER A 49 12.71 -2.51 -16.60
C SER A 49 12.06 -2.58 -18.00
N PRO A 50 11.64 -1.48 -18.67
CA PRO A 50 11.13 -1.56 -20.03
C PRO A 50 12.17 -2.08 -21.05
N GLN A 51 13.45 -1.85 -20.78
CA GLN A 51 14.56 -2.35 -21.60
C GLN A 51 15.00 -3.76 -21.19
N LEU A 52 14.53 -4.24 -20.02
CA LEU A 52 14.89 -5.50 -19.40
C LEU A 52 13.61 -6.32 -19.08
N PRO A 53 12.94 -6.93 -20.07
CA PRO A 53 11.64 -7.58 -19.86
C PRO A 53 11.64 -8.62 -18.73
N ALA A 54 12.74 -9.35 -18.53
CA ALA A 54 12.90 -10.32 -17.45
C ALA A 54 12.80 -9.70 -16.04
N PHE A 55 13.04 -8.39 -15.91
CA PHE A 55 13.00 -7.65 -14.64
C PHE A 55 11.64 -7.01 -14.37
N LYS A 56 10.69 -7.02 -15.32
CA LYS A 56 9.42 -6.25 -15.17
C LYS A 56 8.67 -6.56 -13.88
N ALA A 57 8.54 -7.85 -13.54
CA ALA A 57 7.88 -8.27 -12.31
C ALA A 57 8.69 -7.89 -11.06
N LEU A 58 10.00 -8.19 -11.07
CA LEU A 58 10.91 -7.85 -9.98
C LEU A 58 10.96 -6.35 -9.68
N ALA A 59 10.92 -5.52 -10.72
CA ALA A 59 10.97 -4.09 -10.61
C ALA A 59 9.73 -3.52 -9.92
N ARG A 60 8.54 -4.04 -10.29
CA ARG A 60 7.29 -3.72 -9.60
C ARG A 60 7.33 -4.16 -8.14
N GLU A 61 7.74 -5.40 -7.87
CA GLU A 61 7.84 -5.96 -6.51
C GLU A 61 8.85 -5.17 -5.65
N SER A 62 9.93 -4.66 -6.25
CA SER A 62 10.90 -3.80 -5.57
C SER A 62 10.27 -2.47 -5.13
N CYS A 63 9.43 -1.85 -5.96
CA CYS A 63 8.69 -0.65 -5.60
C CYS A 63 7.66 -0.90 -4.50
N GLU A 64 6.90 -2.00 -4.60
CA GLU A 64 5.91 -2.41 -3.60
C GLU A 64 6.55 -2.69 -2.23
N ALA A 65 7.73 -3.33 -2.20
CA ALA A 65 8.47 -3.57 -0.97
C ALA A 65 8.87 -2.26 -0.26
N VAL A 66 9.44 -1.30 -1.00
CA VAL A 66 9.81 0.00 -0.42
C VAL A 66 8.59 0.79 0.02
N PHE A 67 7.51 0.76 -0.76
CA PHE A 67 6.24 1.41 -0.39
C PHE A 67 5.67 0.85 0.92
N THR A 68 5.75 -0.47 1.11
CA THR A 68 5.30 -1.13 2.35
C THR A 68 6.06 -0.60 3.56
N VAL A 69 7.37 -0.39 3.44
CA VAL A 69 8.19 0.23 4.49
C VAL A 69 7.81 1.69 4.71
N LEU A 70 7.62 2.47 3.65
CA LEU A 70 7.22 3.88 3.76
C LEU A 70 5.91 4.05 4.53
N VAL A 71 4.92 3.22 4.22
CA VAL A 71 3.61 3.23 4.92
C VAL A 71 3.75 2.78 6.37
N ALA A 72 4.61 1.81 6.65
CA ALA A 72 4.88 1.36 8.01
C ALA A 72 5.60 2.45 8.82
N GLN A 73 6.59 3.15 8.25
CA GLN A 73 7.34 4.21 8.92
C GLN A 73 6.44 5.38 9.33
N GLY A 74 5.58 5.86 8.43
CA GLY A 74 4.67 6.98 8.73
C GLY A 74 3.71 6.71 9.89
N ARG A 75 3.54 5.46 10.32
CA ARG A 75 2.76 5.09 11.50
C ARG A 75 3.58 4.97 12.78
N VAL A 76 4.86 4.62 12.68
CA VAL A 76 5.77 4.54 13.83
C VAL A 76 6.03 5.95 14.37
N ASP A 77 6.13 6.94 13.49
CA ASP A 77 6.28 8.36 13.87
C ASP A 77 5.04 8.88 14.62
N ASP A 78 3.84 8.33 14.35
CA ASP A 78 2.57 8.65 15.03
C ASP A 78 2.37 7.87 16.36
N GLU A 79 2.88 6.64 16.49
CA GLU A 79 2.78 5.80 17.68
C GLU A 79 4.06 5.84 18.54
N THR A 80 4.47 7.03 18.98
CA THR A 80 5.62 7.19 19.88
C THR A 80 5.27 6.78 21.31
N LEU A 81 5.53 5.51 21.70
CA LEU A 81 5.81 5.09 23.11
C LEU A 81 6.17 3.60 23.39
N ALA A 82 6.60 2.80 22.41
CA ALA A 82 6.99 1.40 22.66
C ALA A 82 8.23 0.95 21.85
N ALA A 83 9.33 1.70 21.97
CA ALA A 83 10.31 1.87 20.90
C ALA A 83 11.77 1.61 21.36
N SER A 84 12.17 0.35 21.52
CA SER A 84 13.61 0.01 21.69
C SER A 84 13.98 -1.27 20.95
N SER A 85 13.31 -2.39 21.25
CA SER A 85 13.58 -3.66 20.56
C SER A 85 12.88 -3.78 19.20
N LYS A 86 11.72 -3.14 19.04
CA LYS A 86 10.95 -3.11 17.79
C LYS A 86 11.64 -2.26 16.72
N ASP A 87 12.18 -1.11 17.12
CA ASP A 87 12.94 -0.21 16.25
C ASP A 87 14.21 -0.84 15.72
N PHE A 88 14.93 -1.60 16.54
CA PHE A 88 16.14 -2.32 16.10
C PHE A 88 15.83 -3.39 15.05
N ARG A 89 14.77 -4.20 15.23
CA ARG A 89 14.36 -5.21 14.24
C ARG A 89 13.86 -4.56 12.95
N TYR A 90 13.10 -3.48 13.06
CA TYR A 90 12.62 -2.70 11.93
C TYR A 90 13.79 -2.12 11.13
N SER A 91 14.71 -1.41 11.79
CA SER A 91 15.91 -0.83 11.17
C SER A 91 16.76 -1.87 10.46
N ASN A 92 17.01 -3.03 11.08
CA ASN A 92 17.77 -4.12 10.44
C ASN A 92 17.09 -4.66 9.19
N LYS A 93 15.76 -4.84 9.21
CA LYS A 93 15.01 -5.28 8.02
C LYS A 93 15.06 -4.25 6.91
N VAL A 94 14.95 -2.95 7.23
CA VAL A 94 15.07 -1.86 6.27
C VAL A 94 16.46 -1.82 5.64
N HIS A 95 17.52 -1.95 6.44
CA HIS A 95 18.89 -2.05 5.93
C HIS A 95 19.06 -3.26 5.01
N HIS A 96 18.53 -4.42 5.41
CA HIS A 96 18.60 -5.63 4.59
C HIS A 96 17.88 -5.48 3.25
N LEU A 97 16.71 -4.82 3.24
CA LEU A 97 16.01 -4.46 2.00
C LEU A 97 16.87 -3.55 1.11
N GLN A 98 17.48 -2.52 1.70
CA GLN A 98 18.33 -1.58 0.96
C GLN A 98 19.52 -2.29 0.30
N ASP A 99 20.22 -3.16 1.04
CA ASP A 99 21.35 -3.93 0.53
C ASP A 99 20.93 -4.84 -0.62
N LYS A 100 19.77 -5.49 -0.50
CA LYS A 100 19.22 -6.33 -1.57
C LYS A 100 18.80 -5.52 -2.80
N LEU A 101 18.21 -4.34 -2.62
CA LEU A 101 17.90 -3.44 -3.74
C LEU A 101 19.18 -2.96 -4.45
N GLN A 102 20.26 -2.70 -3.71
CA GLN A 102 21.56 -2.35 -4.30
C GLN A 102 22.14 -3.52 -5.11
N GLU A 103 21.99 -4.76 -4.63
CA GLU A 103 22.39 -5.96 -5.35
C GLU A 103 21.59 -6.13 -6.65
N ILE A 104 20.28 -5.91 -6.61
CA ILE A 104 19.39 -5.97 -7.78
C ILE A 104 19.76 -4.87 -8.79
N ASP A 105 19.97 -3.63 -8.34
CA ASP A 105 20.38 -2.49 -9.18
C ASP A 105 21.71 -2.78 -9.91
N THR A 106 22.69 -3.29 -9.18
CA THR A 106 24.00 -3.67 -9.73
C THR A 106 23.86 -4.80 -10.75
N PHE A 107 23.04 -5.80 -10.43
CA PHE A 107 22.76 -6.92 -11.30
C PHE A 107 22.03 -6.47 -12.57
N ALA A 108 21.01 -5.61 -12.47
CA ALA A 108 20.28 -5.05 -13.60
C ALA A 108 21.21 -4.25 -14.53
N THR A 109 22.09 -3.42 -13.95
CA THR A 109 23.08 -2.64 -14.71
C THR A 109 24.07 -3.57 -15.45
N THR A 110 24.56 -4.60 -14.76
CA THR A 110 25.46 -5.59 -15.36
C THR A 110 24.75 -6.43 -16.42
N PHE A 111 23.48 -6.75 -16.22
CA PHE A 111 22.69 -7.51 -17.18
C PHE A 111 22.46 -6.68 -18.46
N ALA A 112 22.17 -5.38 -18.32
CA ALA A 112 21.97 -4.46 -19.44
C ALA A 112 23.24 -4.23 -20.28
N SER A 113 24.42 -4.26 -19.65
CA SER A 113 25.70 -4.00 -20.35
C SER A 113 26.28 -5.22 -21.07
N ARG A 114 25.71 -6.42 -20.89
CA ARG A 114 26.19 -7.65 -21.53
C ARG A 114 25.86 -7.68 -23.02
N SER A 115 26.84 -8.06 -23.83
CA SER A 115 26.60 -8.40 -25.24
C SER A 115 25.63 -9.59 -25.34
N ARG A 116 24.77 -9.60 -26.38
CA ARG A 116 23.72 -10.61 -26.59
C ARG A 116 24.22 -12.07 -26.48
N LEU A 117 25.47 -12.33 -26.87
CA LEU A 117 26.08 -13.66 -26.76
C LEU A 117 26.35 -14.08 -25.31
N ALA A 118 26.78 -13.15 -24.44
CA ALA A 118 27.03 -13.44 -23.02
C ALA A 118 25.72 -13.72 -22.25
N THR A 119 24.60 -13.14 -22.70
CA THR A 119 23.26 -13.40 -22.14
C THR A 119 22.81 -14.83 -22.41
N PHE A 120 23.17 -15.41 -23.56
CA PHE A 120 22.77 -16.77 -23.91
C PHE A 120 23.48 -17.84 -23.04
N PHE A 121 24.78 -17.69 -22.80
CA PHE A 121 25.55 -18.64 -21.98
C PHE A 121 25.25 -18.56 -20.47
N ARG A 122 24.62 -17.48 -19.99
CA ARG A 122 24.26 -17.29 -18.57
C ARG A 122 22.77 -17.31 -18.27
N GLY A 123 21.92 -17.56 -19.27
CA GLY A 123 20.46 -17.43 -19.16
C GLY A 123 19.82 -18.19 -17.99
N PHE A 124 20.26 -19.42 -17.70
CA PHE A 124 19.75 -20.20 -16.56
C PHE A 124 20.16 -19.60 -15.21
N SER A 125 21.42 -19.18 -15.07
CA SER A 125 21.91 -18.55 -13.84
C SER A 125 21.25 -17.19 -13.56
N ASP A 126 21.05 -16.38 -14.61
CA ASP A 126 20.42 -15.08 -14.49
C ASP A 126 18.93 -15.22 -14.13
N THR A 127 18.22 -16.20 -14.71
CA THR A 127 16.81 -16.48 -14.38
C THR A 127 16.64 -16.95 -12.94
N SER A 128 17.49 -17.86 -12.47
CA SER A 128 17.47 -18.33 -11.07
C SER A 128 17.64 -17.15 -10.12
N ARG A 129 18.63 -16.28 -10.39
CA ARG A 129 18.93 -15.13 -9.54
C ARG A 129 17.78 -14.11 -9.51
N ILE A 130 17.13 -13.87 -10.65
CA ILE A 130 15.92 -13.03 -10.70
C ILE A 130 14.83 -13.64 -9.82
N ASN A 131 14.58 -14.95 -9.91
CA ASN A 131 13.58 -15.60 -9.08
C ASN A 131 13.91 -15.53 -7.59
N ASP A 132 15.19 -15.65 -7.20
CA ASP A 132 15.61 -15.49 -5.81
C ASP A 132 15.34 -14.07 -5.29
N TYR A 133 15.61 -13.05 -6.10
CA TYR A 133 15.28 -11.67 -5.75
C TYR A 133 13.78 -11.43 -5.64
N ARG A 134 12.98 -12.01 -6.55
CA ARG A 134 11.52 -11.91 -6.50
C ARG A 134 10.95 -12.55 -5.25
N LYS A 135 11.46 -13.75 -4.90
CA LYS A 135 11.08 -14.43 -3.67
C LYS A 135 11.39 -13.55 -2.46
N PHE A 136 12.59 -12.99 -2.40
CA PHE A 136 12.97 -12.07 -1.33
C PHE A 136 12.03 -10.85 -1.22
N THR A 137 11.74 -10.15 -2.33
CA THR A 137 10.87 -8.97 -2.30
C THR A 137 9.44 -9.33 -1.92
N GLN A 138 8.93 -10.46 -2.39
CA GLN A 138 7.60 -10.95 -2.01
C GLN A 138 7.52 -11.33 -0.53
N ASP A 139 8.51 -12.06 -0.01
CA ASP A 139 8.59 -12.42 1.41
C ASP A 139 8.61 -11.15 2.28
N PHE A 140 9.30 -10.11 1.81
CA PHE A 140 9.36 -8.81 2.48
C PHE A 140 8.02 -8.06 2.47
N ILE A 141 7.31 -8.03 1.33
CA ILE A 141 5.98 -7.41 1.22
C ILE A 141 4.96 -8.10 2.15
N LEU A 142 5.07 -9.41 2.30
CA LEU A 142 4.17 -10.23 3.12
C LEU A 142 4.52 -10.21 4.61
N ASP A 143 5.65 -9.61 5.00
CA ASP A 143 6.15 -9.61 6.37
C ASP A 143 5.18 -8.89 7.31
N GLY A 144 4.76 -9.62 8.35
CA GLY A 144 3.77 -9.19 9.33
C GLY A 144 4.21 -8.00 10.18
N ASP A 145 5.50 -7.68 10.23
CA ASP A 145 6.00 -6.51 10.93
C ASP A 145 5.66 -5.19 10.20
N PHE A 146 5.40 -5.24 8.89
CA PHE A 146 4.99 -4.08 8.09
C PHE A 146 3.49 -4.07 7.77
N ARG A 147 2.75 -5.12 8.16
CA ARG A 147 1.29 -5.13 8.02
C ARG A 147 0.62 -4.24 9.06
N PRO A 148 -0.47 -3.53 8.72
CA PRO A 148 -1.33 -2.91 9.72
C PRO A 148 -1.81 -4.00 10.68
N LYS A 149 -1.40 -3.96 11.95
CA LYS A 149 -2.12 -4.68 12.98
C LYS A 149 -3.43 -3.95 13.18
N CYS A 150 -4.52 -4.46 12.60
CA CYS A 150 -5.84 -4.04 13.02
C CYS A 150 -5.90 -4.27 14.54
N PRO A 151 -6.17 -3.24 15.36
CA PRO A 151 -6.40 -3.48 16.77
C PRO A 151 -7.53 -4.51 16.88
N PRO A 152 -7.40 -5.55 17.72
CA PRO A 152 -8.48 -6.51 17.91
C PRO A 152 -9.71 -5.71 18.31
N ILE A 153 -10.74 -5.78 17.46
CA ILE A 153 -12.07 -5.26 17.80
C ILE A 153 -12.46 -6.05 19.04
N LYS A 154 -12.35 -5.42 20.22
CA LYS A 154 -12.95 -5.95 21.43
C LYS A 154 -14.44 -5.99 21.12
N GLU A 155 -14.96 -7.14 20.73
CA GLU A 155 -16.38 -7.39 20.65
C GLU A 155 -16.96 -6.97 22.00
N LYS A 156 -17.59 -5.80 22.04
CA LYS A 156 -18.47 -5.45 23.13
C LYS A 156 -19.56 -6.50 23.05
N LYS A 157 -19.52 -7.49 23.95
CA LYS A 157 -20.62 -8.43 24.18
C LYS A 157 -21.89 -7.59 24.27
N TRP A 158 -22.68 -7.61 23.20
CA TRP A 158 -23.99 -7.00 23.17
C TRP A 158 -24.81 -7.77 24.19
N ASN A 159 -25.03 -7.18 25.36
CA ASN A 159 -25.87 -7.75 26.41
C ASN A 159 -27.28 -7.92 25.84
N LYS A 160 -27.56 -9.11 25.30
CA LYS A 160 -28.90 -9.58 25.00
C LYS A 160 -29.60 -9.90 26.32
N HIS A 161 -30.03 -8.90 27.07
CA HIS A 161 -31.05 -9.13 28.10
C HIS A 161 -32.00 -7.95 28.24
N LYS A 162 -33.27 -8.29 28.04
CA LYS A 162 -34.50 -7.58 28.43
C LYS A 162 -34.87 -6.35 27.59
N PHE A 163 -35.51 -6.61 26.46
CA PHE A 163 -36.82 -5.97 26.22
C PHE A 163 -37.87 -7.07 26.27
N SER A 164 -38.41 -7.29 27.47
CA SER A 164 -39.62 -8.08 27.63
C SER A 164 -40.76 -7.18 27.19
N SER A 165 -41.43 -7.57 26.12
CA SER A 165 -42.77 -7.13 25.77
C SER A 165 -43.69 -7.29 26.97
N ASN A 166 -44.46 -6.24 27.28
CA ASN A 166 -45.84 -6.30 27.76
C ASN A 166 -46.31 -4.87 28.05
N ILE A 167 -47.28 -4.39 27.29
CA ILE A 167 -48.63 -4.02 27.76
C ILE A 167 -49.36 -3.45 26.55
N ASP A 168 -50.30 -4.24 26.05
CA ASP A 168 -51.43 -3.79 25.25
C ASP A 168 -52.44 -3.04 26.11
N ASP A 169 -53.22 -2.22 25.41
CA ASP A 169 -54.53 -1.65 25.75
C ASP A 169 -54.62 -0.45 26.71
N GLY A 170 -55.12 0.66 26.14
CA GLY A 170 -56.09 1.48 26.86
C GLY A 170 -56.03 2.98 26.62
N ALA A 171 -56.98 3.46 25.82
CA ALA A 171 -57.64 4.77 25.90
C ALA A 171 -57.02 6.00 25.19
N MET A 172 -57.59 6.24 24.00
CA MET A 172 -58.45 7.39 23.70
C MET A 172 -57.93 8.84 23.83
N THR A 173 -57.96 9.50 22.67
CA THR A 173 -58.49 10.86 22.40
C THR A 173 -57.51 12.03 22.24
N ARG A 174 -57.81 12.81 21.17
CA ARG A 174 -57.50 14.24 20.89
C ARG A 174 -56.23 14.48 20.09
N GLN A 175 -56.35 14.65 18.77
CA GLN A 175 -56.80 15.84 18.03
C GLN A 175 -55.62 16.74 17.61
N SER A 176 -55.40 16.73 16.29
CA SER A 176 -55.28 17.91 15.42
C SER A 176 -54.09 18.86 15.54
N ALA A 177 -53.63 19.23 14.34
CA ALA A 177 -52.87 20.44 13.99
C ALA A 177 -51.34 20.30 14.22
N ILE A 178 -50.43 20.71 13.34
CA ILE A 178 -50.44 21.76 12.32
C ILE A 178 -49.48 21.36 11.19
N LEU A 179 -50.00 21.27 9.97
CA LEU A 179 -49.26 21.56 8.74
C LEU A 179 -48.95 23.06 8.72
N SER A 180 -47.69 23.46 8.56
CA SER A 180 -47.24 24.65 7.82
C SER A 180 -45.88 25.10 8.34
N ASN A 181 -44.85 25.00 7.50
CA ASN A 181 -44.03 26.16 7.12
C ASN A 181 -42.94 25.72 6.15
N ARG A 182 -43.35 25.63 4.87
CA ARG A 182 -42.48 25.84 3.73
C ARG A 182 -42.78 27.25 3.21
N SER A 183 -41.75 27.95 2.76
CA SER A 183 -41.76 29.17 1.91
C SER A 183 -41.75 30.56 2.59
N LYS A 184 -40.98 31.46 1.95
CA LYS A 184 -40.61 32.86 2.27
C LYS A 184 -39.32 32.93 3.11
N LEU A 185 -38.22 33.57 2.69
CA LEU A 185 -38.07 34.78 1.88
C LEU A 185 -36.96 34.63 0.82
N SER A 186 -37.27 35.04 -0.40
CA SER A 186 -36.32 35.70 -1.31
C SER A 186 -36.53 37.21 -1.21
N THR A 187 -35.51 37.97 -1.63
CA THR A 187 -35.57 39.38 -2.05
C THR A 187 -35.25 40.44 -0.98
N ALA A 188 -34.03 40.98 -1.01
CA ALA A 188 -33.79 42.43 -1.05
C ALA A 188 -32.31 42.78 -1.33
N ARG A 189 -32.11 43.40 -2.52
CA ARG A 189 -31.32 44.62 -2.83
C ARG A 189 -29.81 44.64 -2.50
N ARG A 190 -28.88 44.71 -3.46
CA ARG A 190 -28.60 45.81 -4.44
C ARG A 190 -28.52 47.18 -3.77
N THR A 191 -27.28 47.59 -3.47
CA THR A 191 -26.73 48.94 -3.66
C THR A 191 -25.31 48.77 -4.15
#